data_AF-F5XMU8-F1
#
_entry.id   AF-F5XMU8-F1
#
_cell.length_a   1.000
_cell.length_b   1.000
_cell.length_c   1.000
_cell.angle_alpha   90.00
_cell.angle_beta   90.00
_cell.angle_gamma   90.00
#
_symmetry.space_group_name_H-M   'P 1'
#
loop_
_entity.id
_entity.type
_entity.pdbx_description
1 polymer ?
#
loop_
_entity_poly.entity_id
_entity_poly.type
_entity_poly.pdbx_seq_one_letter_code
_entity_poly.pdbx_strand_id
1 'polypeptide(L)'
;MAGPKQDTPPDRSRPTSRQAIPGGHDQLDGITPAATAVTQQSWLASLQRTAGNGAVASLLAGQARTGAIGPSPHLQRSPAIWSASPAVGLVAGYAGSATYWQPIQTLVAAYSALRADDMAGRSRTLRDLETAIARWRAHQAGGWWTSALDAQKEAALVTIEGLFATEESEVAGTRTTADLGNRLATLFSSSTRPQHGLVVASRVSEDRLRAALQSPTKLAAINAVLTRNPSAGLPAGLTPVRAFLARLAQEIAAPTTAGVTASDAARELGVEQILTPPTTRAARAAAAASGGPAPTFQPAQYYEDLTTALHAQMMSNWAWAGPMDARAGLDTAAGGHVEGIAAEAKRRVDALYGMFGSAAAPSMTFSAGTLEDRGTIVGDPYDMARWMVREGGGGDAVGAVQDAHHSFEDATAARAIEDRVIDHYSNRSAPAAPNEIAAMTGTGVAGAERARRLGVIDRMWPGVQTMGRVSVAARQGATPAATRGIYWGLFKTMIHEYLHTTAHPTYNAWYGALRDSHHVTTYQEGFTDLFTLRTWQSVYPQEIRANQALRTTVQGPADTAVDMAAVGGAPSHYPELTEAIALENYFGAANMKAAYFRGDTAVLGGGRLPR
;
A
#
# COMPACT_ATOMS: atom_id res chain seq x y z
N MET A 1 6.85 -14.91 -64.77
CA MET A 1 5.92 -14.07 -65.57
C MET A 1 4.63 -14.84 -65.79
N ALA A 2 3.49 -14.14 -65.82
CA ALA A 2 2.17 -14.56 -66.34
C ALA A 2 1.58 -15.93 -65.91
N GLY A 3 0.49 -15.89 -65.12
CA GLY A 3 -0.64 -16.85 -65.25
C GLY A 3 -1.60 -16.36 -66.35
N PRO A 4 -2.93 -16.47 -66.21
CA PRO A 4 -3.75 -17.39 -65.41
C PRO A 4 -4.77 -18.16 -66.30
N LYS A 5 -5.70 -18.94 -65.72
CA LYS A 5 -6.96 -19.33 -66.39
C LYS A 5 -8.15 -19.24 -65.43
N GLN A 6 -9.33 -18.96 -66.00
CA GLN A 6 -10.52 -18.38 -65.35
C GLN A 6 -11.62 -19.40 -64.99
N ASP A 7 -12.59 -18.90 -64.25
CA ASP A 7 -13.78 -19.54 -63.68
C ASP A 7 -14.83 -20.05 -64.68
N THR A 8 -15.75 -20.90 -64.20
CA THR A 8 -17.19 -20.81 -64.53
C THR A 8 -18.06 -21.51 -63.44
N PRO A 9 -19.31 -21.07 -63.17
CA PRO A 9 -20.14 -21.50 -62.02
C PRO A 9 -21.22 -22.54 -62.43
N PRO A 10 -22.07 -23.10 -61.53
CA PRO A 10 -23.26 -22.41 -60.95
C PRO A 10 -23.51 -22.86 -59.46
N ASP A 11 -24.63 -22.67 -58.74
CA ASP A 11 -25.93 -22.01 -58.97
C ASP A 11 -26.54 -21.53 -57.61
N ARG A 12 -27.84 -21.15 -57.58
CA ARG A 12 -28.64 -20.78 -56.40
C ARG A 12 -29.67 -21.86 -56.05
N SER A 13 -29.89 -22.13 -54.76
CA SER A 13 -31.25 -22.41 -54.25
C SER A 13 -31.42 -22.04 -52.78
N ARG A 14 -32.55 -21.40 -52.47
CA ARG A 14 -33.07 -21.10 -51.12
C ARG A 14 -33.93 -22.28 -50.65
N PRO A 15 -34.16 -22.42 -49.34
CA PRO A 15 -35.50 -22.05 -48.88
C PRO A 15 -35.51 -21.21 -47.59
N THR A 16 -36.60 -20.47 -47.42
CA THR A 16 -36.92 -19.63 -46.26
C THR A 16 -37.88 -20.35 -45.31
N SER A 17 -37.69 -20.19 -44.00
CA SER A 17 -38.81 -20.20 -43.05
C SER A 17 -38.58 -19.18 -41.94
N ARG A 18 -39.60 -18.32 -41.72
CA ARG A 18 -39.73 -17.49 -40.51
C ARG A 18 -40.60 -18.26 -39.53
N GLN A 19 -40.23 -18.27 -38.24
CA GLN A 19 -41.19 -18.43 -37.15
C GLN A 19 -41.03 -17.27 -36.16
N ALA A 20 -42.14 -16.87 -35.55
CA ALA A 20 -42.27 -15.67 -34.76
C ALA A 20 -41.94 -15.92 -33.28
N ILE A 21 -41.45 -14.88 -32.59
CA ILE A 21 -41.25 -14.85 -31.15
C ILE A 21 -42.37 -13.99 -30.52
N PRO A 22 -43.24 -14.55 -29.67
CA PRO A 22 -44.01 -13.79 -28.69
C PRO A 22 -43.21 -13.69 -27.37
N GLY A 23 -43.28 -12.52 -26.71
CA GLY A 23 -42.60 -12.28 -25.43
C GLY A 23 -43.39 -12.79 -24.22
N GLY A 24 -42.72 -12.81 -23.06
CA GLY A 24 -43.33 -13.09 -21.75
C GLY A 24 -42.43 -12.60 -20.62
N HIS A 25 -43.01 -11.82 -19.69
CA HIS A 25 -42.40 -11.46 -18.42
C HIS A 25 -42.66 -12.54 -17.34
N ASP A 26 -42.05 -12.37 -16.18
CA ASP A 26 -42.26 -13.07 -14.90
C ASP A 26 -41.67 -14.49 -14.71
N GLN A 27 -40.57 -14.56 -13.95
CA GLN A 27 -40.33 -15.59 -12.92
C GLN A 27 -39.12 -15.23 -12.03
N LEU A 28 -39.38 -14.84 -10.78
CA LEU A 28 -38.38 -14.76 -9.69
C LEU A 28 -39.05 -15.12 -8.35
N ASP A 29 -39.23 -16.41 -8.10
CA ASP A 29 -39.52 -16.96 -6.77
C ASP A 29 -38.97 -18.38 -6.69
N GLY A 30 -38.13 -18.68 -5.69
CA GLY A 30 -37.58 -20.04 -5.53
C GLY A 30 -36.19 -20.16 -4.88
N ILE A 31 -36.00 -19.65 -3.65
CA ILE A 31 -34.90 -20.12 -2.79
C ILE A 31 -35.49 -21.13 -1.79
N THR A 32 -35.09 -22.40 -1.90
CA THR A 32 -35.61 -23.48 -1.06
C THR A 32 -34.88 -23.57 0.29
N PRO A 33 -35.55 -24.04 1.37
CA PRO A 33 -34.95 -24.09 2.72
C PRO A 33 -33.63 -24.88 2.82
N ALA A 34 -33.41 -25.86 1.93
CA ALA A 34 -32.20 -26.66 1.89
C ALA A 34 -30.93 -25.84 1.57
N ALA A 35 -31.03 -24.82 0.71
CA ALA A 35 -29.90 -23.95 0.38
C ALA A 35 -29.45 -23.12 1.60
N THR A 36 -30.42 -22.66 2.40
CA THR A 36 -30.17 -21.91 3.65
C THR A 36 -29.44 -22.77 4.68
N ALA A 37 -29.86 -24.04 4.85
CA ALA A 37 -29.23 -24.97 5.79
C ALA A 37 -27.75 -25.26 5.44
N VAL A 38 -27.45 -25.55 4.18
CA VAL A 38 -26.07 -25.79 3.70
C VAL A 38 -25.17 -24.56 3.92
N THR A 39 -25.72 -23.36 3.73
CA THR A 39 -25.00 -22.09 3.92
C THR A 39 -24.73 -21.80 5.41
N GLN A 40 -25.67 -22.12 6.30
CA GLN A 40 -25.47 -21.99 7.75
C GLN A 40 -24.42 -22.99 8.28
N GLN A 41 -24.44 -24.22 7.77
CA GLN A 41 -23.51 -25.27 8.21
C GLN A 41 -22.07 -24.98 7.76
N SER A 42 -21.87 -24.44 6.55
CA SER A 42 -20.55 -24.04 6.06
C SER A 42 -19.99 -22.81 6.79
N TRP A 43 -20.85 -21.83 7.13
CA TRP A 43 -20.46 -20.67 7.92
C TRP A 43 -20.09 -21.03 9.36
N LEU A 44 -20.90 -21.86 10.05
CA LEU A 44 -20.57 -22.35 11.39
C LEU A 44 -19.27 -23.14 11.42
N ALA A 45 -19.03 -24.02 10.43
CA ALA A 45 -17.77 -24.75 10.30
C ALA A 45 -16.58 -23.81 10.00
N SER A 46 -16.79 -22.71 9.27
CA SER A 46 -15.76 -21.70 9.05
C SER A 46 -15.42 -20.95 10.35
N LEU A 47 -16.44 -20.49 11.08
CA LEU A 47 -16.29 -19.83 12.38
C LEU A 47 -15.63 -20.75 13.42
N GLN A 48 -15.95 -22.05 13.40
CA GLN A 48 -15.33 -23.05 14.26
C GLN A 48 -13.82 -23.20 13.97
N ARG A 49 -13.42 -23.17 12.69
CA ARG A 49 -12.01 -23.25 12.28
C ARG A 49 -11.22 -21.98 12.60
N THR A 50 -11.83 -20.80 12.51
CA THR A 50 -11.12 -19.52 12.70
C THR A 50 -11.15 -18.99 14.13
N ALA A 51 -12.24 -19.22 14.87
CA ALA A 51 -12.46 -18.68 16.22
C ALA A 51 -12.66 -19.77 17.30
N GLY A 52 -12.61 -21.05 16.92
CA GLY A 52 -12.67 -22.18 17.84
C GLY A 52 -14.06 -22.50 18.39
N ASN A 53 -14.15 -23.64 19.08
CA ASN A 53 -15.42 -24.17 19.61
C ASN A 53 -16.11 -23.21 20.62
N GLY A 54 -15.34 -22.41 21.37
CA GLY A 54 -15.87 -21.46 22.34
C GLY A 54 -16.65 -20.30 21.70
N ALA A 55 -16.19 -19.78 20.56
CA ALA A 55 -16.90 -18.74 19.82
C ALA A 55 -18.22 -19.26 19.24
N VAL A 56 -18.20 -20.48 18.67
CA VAL A 56 -19.40 -21.15 18.14
C VAL A 56 -20.41 -21.44 19.26
N ALA A 57 -19.96 -21.98 20.40
CA ALA A 57 -20.84 -22.23 21.55
C ALA A 57 -21.46 -20.93 22.11
N SER A 58 -20.67 -19.85 22.17
CA SER A 58 -21.14 -18.53 22.63
C SER A 58 -22.17 -17.91 21.68
N LEU A 59 -21.96 -18.03 20.37
CA LEU A 59 -22.90 -17.59 19.34
C LEU A 59 -24.23 -18.36 19.42
N LEU A 60 -24.19 -19.69 19.49
CA LEU A 60 -25.38 -20.55 19.60
C LEU A 60 -26.15 -20.26 20.90
N ALA A 61 -25.44 -20.08 22.02
CA ALA A 61 -26.03 -19.66 23.30
C ALA A 61 -26.52 -18.19 23.31
N GLY A 62 -26.10 -17.37 22.35
CA GLY A 62 -26.66 -16.04 22.09
C GLY A 62 -27.98 -16.11 21.34
N GLN A 63 -28.00 -16.86 20.23
CA GLN A 63 -29.19 -17.09 19.39
C GLN A 63 -30.36 -17.68 20.19
N ALA A 64 -30.08 -18.64 21.08
CA ALA A 64 -31.09 -19.23 21.97
C ALA A 64 -31.73 -18.24 22.97
N ARG A 65 -31.08 -17.10 23.24
CA ARG A 65 -31.58 -16.07 24.19
C ARG A 65 -32.30 -14.90 23.52
N THR A 66 -31.98 -14.59 22.27
CA THR A 66 -32.55 -13.41 21.57
C THR A 66 -33.64 -13.75 20.56
N GLY A 67 -33.72 -15.01 20.10
CA GLY A 67 -34.68 -15.45 19.08
C GLY A 67 -34.45 -14.83 17.69
N ALA A 68 -33.40 -14.02 17.53
CA ALA A 68 -33.10 -13.29 16.31
C ALA A 68 -31.97 -13.97 15.52
N ILE A 69 -32.24 -14.32 14.26
CA ILE A 69 -31.22 -14.86 13.34
C ILE A 69 -30.43 -13.68 12.76
N GLY A 70 -29.37 -13.27 13.45
CA GLY A 70 -28.42 -12.29 12.98
C GLY A 70 -27.09 -12.39 13.74
N PRO A 71 -25.95 -12.03 13.12
CA PRO A 71 -24.68 -11.98 13.82
C PRO A 71 -24.68 -10.81 14.80
N SER A 72 -24.96 -11.07 16.08
CA SER A 72 -24.54 -10.15 17.13
C SER A 72 -23.01 -10.04 17.09
N PRO A 73 -22.43 -8.82 17.12
CA PRO A 73 -20.99 -8.65 17.12
C PRO A 73 -20.41 -9.11 18.45
N HIS A 74 -20.11 -10.40 18.54
CA HIS A 74 -19.30 -10.95 19.62
C HIS A 74 -17.86 -10.49 19.41
N LEU A 75 -17.42 -9.59 20.30
CA LEU A 75 -16.03 -9.17 20.42
C LEU A 75 -15.17 -10.44 20.59
N GLN A 76 -14.09 -10.54 19.81
CA GLN A 76 -13.20 -11.70 19.84
C GLN A 76 -12.46 -11.80 21.17
N ARG A 77 -12.29 -10.68 21.88
CA ARG A 77 -11.68 -10.65 23.21
C ARG A 77 -12.65 -10.12 24.26
N SER A 78 -12.59 -10.74 25.43
CA SER A 78 -13.29 -10.32 26.64
C SER A 78 -12.27 -10.01 27.73
N PRO A 79 -12.65 -9.29 28.80
CA PRO A 79 -11.83 -9.12 30.00
C PRO A 79 -11.28 -10.44 30.58
N ALA A 80 -11.95 -11.57 30.37
CA ALA A 80 -11.44 -12.90 30.75
C ALA A 80 -10.26 -13.36 29.87
N ILE A 81 -10.28 -13.08 28.56
CA ILE A 81 -9.16 -13.39 27.65
C ILE A 81 -7.97 -12.46 27.94
N TRP A 82 -8.22 -11.20 28.27
CA TRP A 82 -7.19 -10.28 28.79
C TRP A 82 -6.56 -10.84 30.06
N SER A 83 -7.37 -11.22 31.05
CA SER A 83 -6.93 -11.78 32.34
C SER A 83 -6.08 -13.05 32.20
N ALA A 84 -6.30 -13.84 31.14
CA ALA A 84 -5.55 -15.06 30.85
C ALA A 84 -4.18 -14.80 30.18
N SER A 85 -3.86 -13.56 29.81
CA SER A 85 -2.56 -13.22 29.21
C SER A 85 -1.41 -13.37 30.21
N PRO A 86 -0.32 -14.10 29.88
CA PRO A 86 0.87 -14.15 30.74
C PRO A 86 1.45 -12.77 31.06
N ALA A 87 1.36 -11.81 30.12
CA ALA A 87 1.83 -10.43 30.34
C ALA A 87 1.02 -9.69 31.42
N VAL A 88 -0.28 -9.96 31.54
CA VAL A 88 -1.12 -9.41 32.61
C VAL A 88 -0.67 -9.94 33.98
N GLY A 89 -0.37 -11.24 34.06
CA GLY A 89 0.24 -11.85 35.25
C GLY A 89 1.61 -11.25 35.62
N LEU A 90 2.47 -11.00 34.62
CA LEU A 90 3.77 -10.35 34.83
C LEU A 90 3.64 -8.92 35.36
N VAL A 91 2.76 -8.10 34.79
CA VAL A 91 2.53 -6.72 35.28
C VAL A 91 2.05 -6.71 36.73
N ALA A 92 1.13 -7.62 37.08
CA ALA A 92 0.68 -7.77 38.47
C ALA A 92 1.79 -8.25 39.42
N GLY A 93 2.72 -9.10 38.94
CA GLY A 93 3.79 -9.68 39.75
C GLY A 93 5.00 -8.76 40.01
N TYR A 94 5.27 -7.77 39.17
CA TYR A 94 6.43 -6.89 39.35
C TYR A 94 6.25 -5.89 40.50
N ALA A 95 7.23 -5.84 41.40
CA ALA A 95 7.36 -4.72 42.34
C ALA A 95 7.76 -3.42 41.61
N GLY A 96 7.23 -2.29 42.04
CA GLY A 96 7.53 -0.99 41.43
C GLY A 96 7.05 0.20 42.24
N SER A 97 7.40 1.40 41.77
CA SER A 97 7.04 2.67 42.42
C SER A 97 5.53 2.81 42.59
N ALA A 98 5.11 3.23 43.79
CA ALA A 98 3.71 3.55 44.08
C ALA A 98 3.17 4.69 43.20
N THR A 99 4.03 5.61 42.77
CA THR A 99 3.66 6.77 41.96
C THR A 99 3.45 6.43 40.48
N TYR A 100 4.20 5.45 39.94
CA TYR A 100 4.28 5.21 38.50
C TYR A 100 3.89 3.80 38.06
N TRP A 101 4.17 2.77 38.87
CA TRP A 101 3.90 1.37 38.50
C TRP A 101 2.59 0.85 39.07
N GLN A 102 2.28 1.15 40.35
CA GLN A 102 1.01 0.74 40.96
C GLN A 102 -0.25 1.25 40.23
N PRO A 103 -0.28 2.45 39.60
CA PRO A 103 -1.41 2.85 38.76
C PRO A 103 -1.64 1.91 37.57
N ILE A 104 -0.58 1.46 36.90
CA ILE A 104 -0.65 0.50 35.79
C ILE A 104 -1.22 -0.83 36.31
N GLN A 105 -0.70 -1.34 37.43
CA GLN A 105 -1.19 -2.58 38.04
C GLN A 105 -2.68 -2.49 38.41
N THR A 106 -3.09 -1.36 39.00
CA THR A 106 -4.48 -1.08 39.37
C THR A 106 -5.40 -1.07 38.15
N LEU A 107 -4.97 -0.44 37.05
CA LEU A 107 -5.76 -0.35 35.82
C LEU A 107 -5.82 -1.67 35.05
N VAL A 108 -4.75 -2.46 35.03
CA VAL A 108 -4.74 -3.83 34.48
C VAL A 108 -5.68 -4.75 35.27
N ALA A 109 -5.69 -4.65 36.61
CA ALA A 109 -6.63 -5.38 37.46
C ALA A 109 -8.08 -4.89 37.29
N ALA A 110 -8.30 -3.58 37.21
CA ALA A 110 -9.62 -3.00 36.97
C ALA A 110 -10.19 -3.45 35.62
N TYR A 111 -9.38 -3.44 34.55
CA TYR A 111 -9.79 -3.92 33.23
C TYR A 111 -10.20 -5.40 33.27
N SER A 112 -9.40 -6.23 33.95
CA SER A 112 -9.65 -7.66 34.14
C SER A 112 -10.98 -7.97 34.84
N ALA A 113 -11.44 -7.06 35.71
CA ALA A 113 -12.69 -7.17 36.46
C ALA A 113 -13.94 -6.63 35.70
N LEU A 114 -13.77 -6.01 34.53
CA LEU A 114 -14.88 -5.50 33.75
C LEU A 114 -15.74 -6.64 33.18
N ARG A 115 -17.04 -6.36 32.98
CA ARG A 115 -17.91 -7.28 32.26
C ARG A 115 -17.61 -7.24 30.75
N ALA A 116 -17.82 -8.35 30.08
CA ALA A 116 -17.63 -8.45 28.63
C ALA A 116 -18.55 -7.52 27.81
N ASP A 117 -19.65 -7.03 28.39
CA ASP A 117 -20.59 -6.08 27.79
C ASP A 117 -20.36 -4.60 28.20
N ASP A 118 -19.44 -4.30 29.12
CA ASP A 118 -19.17 -2.92 29.57
C ASP A 118 -18.22 -2.16 28.62
N MET A 119 -18.72 -1.78 27.45
CA MET A 119 -17.95 -1.02 26.45
C MET A 119 -17.53 0.37 26.94
N ALA A 120 -18.23 0.94 27.93
CA ALA A 120 -17.94 2.27 28.45
C ALA A 120 -16.81 2.22 29.48
N GLY A 121 -16.83 1.22 30.37
CA GLY A 121 -15.73 0.90 31.28
C GLY A 121 -14.46 0.56 30.52
N ARG A 122 -14.52 -0.39 29.56
CA ARG A 122 -13.34 -0.86 28.80
C ARG A 122 -12.58 0.30 28.15
N SER A 123 -13.28 1.10 27.34
CA SER A 123 -12.72 2.26 26.65
C SER A 123 -12.29 3.42 27.58
N ARG A 124 -12.72 3.43 28.85
CA ARG A 124 -12.19 4.38 29.84
C ARG A 124 -10.89 3.84 30.42
N THR A 125 -10.90 2.62 30.93
CA THR A 125 -9.75 1.98 31.57
C THR A 125 -8.55 1.82 30.61
N LEU A 126 -8.78 1.60 29.31
CA LEU A 126 -7.70 1.55 28.32
C LEU A 126 -6.98 2.91 28.14
N ARG A 127 -7.73 4.01 28.00
CA ARG A 127 -7.15 5.37 27.91
C ARG A 127 -6.46 5.81 29.21
N ASP A 128 -7.02 5.42 30.36
CA ASP A 128 -6.39 5.65 31.66
C ASP A 128 -5.08 4.85 31.77
N LEU A 129 -5.04 3.61 31.24
CA LEU A 129 -3.87 2.74 31.22
C LEU A 129 -2.76 3.25 30.27
N GLU A 130 -3.12 3.68 29.06
CA GLU A 130 -2.22 4.37 28.13
C GLU A 130 -1.57 5.60 28.81
N THR A 131 -2.38 6.43 29.48
CA THR A 131 -1.90 7.59 30.24
C THR A 131 -0.94 7.19 31.37
N ALA A 132 -1.20 6.09 32.07
CA ALA A 132 -0.33 5.59 33.13
C ALA A 132 1.00 5.05 32.58
N ILE A 133 0.97 4.32 31.45
CA ILE A 133 2.16 3.82 30.74
C ILE A 133 3.04 4.98 30.27
N ALA A 134 2.46 5.99 29.63
CA ALA A 134 3.18 7.17 29.17
C ALA A 134 3.88 7.91 30.33
N ARG A 135 3.20 8.05 31.48
CA ARG A 135 3.78 8.65 32.70
C ARG A 135 4.94 7.82 33.27
N TRP A 136 4.83 6.50 33.26
CA TRP A 136 5.92 5.62 33.71
C TRP A 136 7.13 5.71 32.76
N ARG A 137 6.94 5.66 31.44
CA ARG A 137 8.04 5.83 30.47
C ARG A 137 8.72 7.19 30.57
N ALA A 138 7.95 8.27 30.72
CA ALA A 138 8.50 9.61 30.93
C ALA A 138 9.35 9.72 32.21
N HIS A 139 8.98 8.99 33.28
CA HIS A 139 9.80 8.89 34.48
C HIS A 139 11.09 8.06 34.25
N GLN A 140 11.00 6.93 33.53
CA GLN A 140 12.16 6.09 33.21
C GLN A 140 13.22 6.81 32.36
N ALA A 141 12.77 7.68 31.43
CA ALA A 141 13.65 8.54 30.63
C ALA A 141 14.56 9.46 31.47
N GLY A 142 14.20 9.72 32.74
CA GLY A 142 15.03 10.45 33.71
C GLY A 142 16.26 9.68 34.25
N GLY A 143 16.53 8.45 33.77
CA GLY A 143 17.81 7.75 34.00
C GLY A 143 17.72 6.38 34.67
N TRP A 144 16.59 5.67 34.57
CA TRP A 144 16.35 4.41 35.32
C TRP A 144 16.34 3.13 34.46
N TRP A 145 16.61 3.23 33.15
CA TRP A 145 16.71 2.12 32.19
C TRP A 145 17.86 1.10 32.43
N THR A 146 18.55 1.16 33.57
CA THR A 146 19.76 0.35 33.85
C THR A 146 19.47 -0.98 34.53
N SER A 147 18.24 -1.24 34.97
CA SER A 147 17.89 -2.49 35.66
C SER A 147 17.24 -3.52 34.71
N ALA A 148 17.62 -4.79 34.87
CA ALA A 148 16.99 -5.90 34.14
C ALA A 148 15.48 -6.03 34.43
N LEU A 149 15.03 -5.58 35.62
CA LEU A 149 13.63 -5.55 36.00
C LEU A 149 12.84 -4.51 35.20
N ASP A 150 13.42 -3.34 34.91
CA ASP A 150 12.72 -2.30 34.15
C ASP A 150 12.66 -2.62 32.65
N ALA A 151 13.68 -3.31 32.10
CA ALA A 151 13.59 -3.93 30.78
C ALA A 151 12.49 -5.02 30.71
N GLN A 152 12.35 -5.84 31.75
CA GLN A 152 11.26 -6.83 31.87
C GLN A 152 9.87 -6.18 31.99
N LYS A 153 9.76 -5.03 32.67
CA LYS A 153 8.53 -4.24 32.74
C LYS A 153 8.18 -3.67 31.38
N GLU A 154 9.12 -3.05 30.66
CA GLU A 154 8.89 -2.53 29.31
C GLU A 154 8.41 -3.63 28.36
N ALA A 155 9.06 -4.81 28.34
CA ALA A 155 8.62 -5.93 27.51
C ALA A 155 7.20 -6.41 27.84
N ALA A 156 6.81 -6.39 29.12
CA ALA A 156 5.44 -6.68 29.54
C ALA A 156 4.47 -5.57 29.10
N LEU A 157 4.85 -4.29 29.21
CA LEU A 157 4.05 -3.17 28.71
C LEU A 157 3.83 -3.26 27.21
N VAL A 158 4.88 -3.40 26.38
CA VAL A 158 4.73 -3.57 24.91
C VAL A 158 3.75 -4.68 24.55
N THR A 159 3.69 -5.76 25.34
CA THR A 159 2.71 -6.84 25.14
C THR A 159 1.29 -6.40 25.54
N ILE A 160 1.12 -5.69 26.66
CA ILE A 160 -0.15 -5.06 27.08
C ILE A 160 -0.63 -4.04 26.04
N GLU A 161 0.27 -3.32 25.38
CA GLU A 161 -0.04 -2.34 24.33
C GLU A 161 -0.56 -3.02 23.06
N GLY A 162 0.08 -4.12 22.62
CA GLY A 162 -0.47 -4.95 21.55
C GLY A 162 -1.88 -5.50 21.85
N LEU A 163 -2.18 -5.76 23.13
CA LEU A 163 -3.52 -6.13 23.58
C LEU A 163 -4.49 -4.94 23.58
N PHE A 164 -4.08 -3.72 23.98
CA PHE A 164 -4.95 -2.54 23.88
C PHE A 164 -5.31 -2.25 22.42
N ALA A 165 -4.37 -2.38 21.47
CA ALA A 165 -4.59 -1.89 20.11
C ALA A 165 -5.64 -2.74 19.38
N THR A 166 -5.57 -4.05 19.61
CA THR A 166 -6.57 -5.02 19.17
C THR A 166 -7.95 -4.69 19.77
N GLU A 167 -7.99 -4.49 21.08
CA GLU A 167 -9.22 -4.20 21.84
C GLU A 167 -9.89 -2.88 21.44
N GLU A 168 -9.12 -1.79 21.31
CA GLU A 168 -9.66 -0.49 20.90
C GLU A 168 -10.20 -0.54 19.47
N SER A 169 -9.59 -1.31 18.56
CA SER A 169 -10.14 -1.53 17.22
C SER A 169 -11.49 -2.26 17.25
N GLU A 170 -11.65 -3.25 18.14
CA GLU A 170 -12.92 -3.99 18.32
C GLU A 170 -14.00 -3.09 18.94
N VAL A 171 -13.66 -2.29 19.95
CA VAL A 171 -14.58 -1.35 20.62
C VAL A 171 -14.93 -0.14 19.74
N ALA A 172 -14.00 0.35 18.92
CA ALA A 172 -14.25 1.42 17.96
C ALA A 172 -15.17 0.95 16.83
N GLY A 173 -14.87 -0.21 16.21
CA GLY A 173 -15.68 -0.76 15.12
C GLY A 173 -17.12 -1.09 15.55
N THR A 174 -17.32 -1.62 16.77
CA THR A 174 -18.67 -1.85 17.30
C THR A 174 -19.44 -0.56 17.58
N ARG A 175 -18.78 0.51 18.03
CA ARG A 175 -19.41 1.83 18.21
C ARG A 175 -19.79 2.46 16.87
N THR A 176 -18.90 2.52 15.88
CA THR A 176 -19.18 3.22 14.63
C THR A 176 -20.31 2.57 13.84
N THR A 177 -20.31 1.25 13.70
CA THR A 177 -21.34 0.56 12.90
C THR A 177 -22.71 0.59 13.58
N ALA A 178 -22.79 0.41 14.90
CA ALA A 178 -24.07 0.47 15.62
C ALA A 178 -24.63 1.89 15.70
N ASP A 179 -23.80 2.90 15.99
CA ASP A 179 -24.24 4.29 16.13
C ASP A 179 -24.58 4.91 14.76
N LEU A 180 -23.76 4.68 13.72
CA LEU A 180 -24.08 5.10 12.35
C LEU A 180 -25.34 4.40 11.83
N GLY A 181 -25.49 3.09 12.06
CA GLY A 181 -26.68 2.32 11.70
C GLY A 181 -27.95 2.85 12.38
N ASN A 182 -27.90 3.08 13.69
CA ASN A 182 -29.03 3.63 14.45
C ASN A 182 -29.36 5.07 14.06
N ARG A 183 -28.36 5.92 13.80
CA ARG A 183 -28.56 7.30 13.32
C ARG A 183 -29.18 7.32 11.92
N LEU A 184 -28.71 6.50 10.99
CA LEU A 184 -29.29 6.37 9.65
C LEU A 184 -30.71 5.79 9.70
N ALA A 185 -30.95 4.75 10.51
CA ALA A 185 -32.30 4.19 10.69
C ALA A 185 -33.28 5.23 11.28
N THR A 186 -32.85 5.99 12.29
CA THR A 186 -33.63 7.10 12.87
C THR A 186 -33.91 8.17 11.80
N LEU A 187 -32.90 8.56 11.02
CA LEU A 187 -33.04 9.54 9.94
C LEU A 187 -34.04 9.07 8.86
N PHE A 188 -33.94 7.83 8.39
CA PHE A 188 -34.81 7.29 7.34
C PHE A 188 -36.22 6.96 7.82
N SER A 189 -36.40 6.52 9.07
CA SER A 189 -37.73 6.34 9.67
C SER A 189 -38.49 7.66 9.85
N SER A 190 -37.79 8.79 9.99
CA SER A 190 -38.38 10.13 9.98
C SER A 190 -38.70 10.69 8.58
N SER A 191 -38.32 9.98 7.51
CA SER A 191 -38.56 10.41 6.12
C SER A 191 -39.95 9.98 5.62
N THR A 192 -40.48 10.68 4.62
CA THR A 192 -41.79 10.35 4.00
C THR A 192 -41.78 9.07 3.16
N ARG A 193 -40.64 8.37 3.00
CA ARG A 193 -40.52 7.07 2.32
C ARG A 193 -39.48 6.15 3.01
N PRO A 194 -39.77 5.66 4.24
CA PRO A 194 -38.81 4.89 5.05
C PRO A 194 -38.20 3.68 4.32
N GLN A 195 -39.04 2.95 3.56
CA GLN A 195 -38.66 1.75 2.83
C GLN A 195 -37.54 1.96 1.78
N HIS A 196 -37.39 3.15 1.20
CA HIS A 196 -36.30 3.41 0.24
C HIS A 196 -34.98 3.72 0.95
N GLY A 197 -35.01 4.42 2.09
CA GLY A 197 -33.83 4.74 2.87
C GLY A 197 -33.17 3.50 3.49
N LEU A 198 -34.00 2.61 4.07
CA LEU A 198 -33.54 1.35 4.67
C LEU A 198 -32.89 0.39 3.65
N VAL A 199 -33.41 0.33 2.41
CA VAL A 199 -32.83 -0.51 1.35
C VAL A 199 -31.49 0.03 0.83
N VAL A 200 -31.28 1.35 0.87
CA VAL A 200 -29.97 1.95 0.54
C VAL A 200 -28.97 1.75 1.68
N ALA A 201 -29.38 2.02 2.93
CA ALA A 201 -28.54 1.85 4.11
C ALA A 201 -28.07 0.39 4.31
N SER A 202 -28.89 -0.60 3.96
CA SER A 202 -28.55 -2.03 4.08
C SER A 202 -27.73 -2.60 2.91
N ARG A 203 -27.43 -1.81 1.87
CA ARG A 203 -26.74 -2.29 0.64
C ARG A 203 -25.46 -1.55 0.28
N VAL A 204 -25.08 -0.51 1.01
CA VAL A 204 -23.82 0.22 0.78
C VAL A 204 -22.88 -0.02 1.97
N SER A 205 -21.68 -0.52 1.71
CA SER A 205 -20.66 -0.71 2.76
C SER A 205 -20.20 0.62 3.35
N GLU A 206 -19.79 0.60 4.63
CA GLU A 206 -19.36 1.79 5.36
C GLU A 206 -18.24 2.52 4.62
N ASP A 207 -17.24 1.80 4.08
CA ASP A 207 -16.13 2.37 3.32
C ASP A 207 -16.59 3.09 2.05
N ARG A 208 -17.60 2.56 1.35
CA ARG A 208 -18.19 3.21 0.17
C ARG A 208 -18.95 4.48 0.55
N LEU A 209 -19.63 4.49 1.69
CA LEU A 209 -20.31 5.66 2.22
C LEU A 209 -19.28 6.73 2.62
N ARG A 210 -18.26 6.34 3.39
CA ARG A 210 -17.17 7.18 3.90
C ARG A 210 -16.37 7.81 2.75
N ALA A 211 -15.94 7.01 1.77
CA ALA A 211 -15.22 7.49 0.58
C ALA A 211 -16.07 8.34 -0.37
N ALA A 212 -17.41 8.24 -0.31
CA ALA A 212 -18.31 9.12 -1.06
C ALA A 212 -18.57 10.46 -0.34
N LEU A 213 -18.59 10.46 1.00
CA LEU A 213 -18.71 11.67 1.82
C LEU A 213 -17.41 12.48 1.87
N GLN A 214 -16.24 11.82 1.86
CA GLN A 214 -14.92 12.46 1.83
C GLN A 214 -14.54 13.04 0.46
N SER A 215 -15.27 12.70 -0.62
CA SER A 215 -15.01 13.19 -1.97
C SER A 215 -15.92 14.38 -2.31
N PRO A 216 -15.38 15.60 -2.53
CA PRO A 216 -16.20 16.79 -2.82
C PRO A 216 -17.11 16.61 -4.04
N THR A 217 -16.61 15.95 -5.09
CA THR A 217 -17.36 15.63 -6.31
C THR A 217 -18.46 14.58 -6.09
N LYS A 218 -18.22 13.54 -5.28
CA LYS A 218 -19.26 12.55 -4.94
C LYS A 218 -20.30 13.12 -3.97
N LEU A 219 -19.91 13.98 -3.03
CA LEU A 219 -20.83 14.68 -2.14
C LEU A 219 -21.77 15.61 -2.94
N ALA A 220 -21.24 16.34 -3.93
CA ALA A 220 -22.03 17.13 -4.86
C ALA A 220 -23.00 16.25 -5.70
N ALA A 221 -22.55 15.09 -6.17
CA ALA A 221 -23.38 14.14 -6.90
C ALA A 221 -24.49 13.52 -6.03
N ILE A 222 -24.20 13.17 -4.76
CA ILE A 222 -25.17 12.69 -3.78
C ILE A 222 -26.21 13.78 -3.49
N ASN A 223 -25.77 15.01 -3.22
CA ASN A 223 -26.67 16.15 -3.06
C ASN A 223 -27.52 16.40 -4.31
N ALA A 224 -26.96 16.25 -5.51
CA ALA A 224 -27.72 16.35 -6.77
C ALA A 224 -28.76 15.23 -6.92
N VAL A 225 -28.44 13.97 -6.58
CA VAL A 225 -29.41 12.87 -6.58
C VAL A 225 -30.52 13.09 -5.56
N LEU A 226 -30.19 13.60 -4.36
CA LEU A 226 -31.16 13.95 -3.32
C LEU A 226 -32.02 15.19 -3.64
N THR A 227 -31.65 15.99 -4.65
CA THR A 227 -32.35 17.24 -5.03
C THR A 227 -32.96 17.23 -6.44
N ARG A 228 -32.69 16.20 -7.25
CA ARG A 228 -33.28 16.00 -8.59
C ARG A 228 -34.75 15.56 -8.55
N ASN A 229 -35.61 16.38 -7.96
CA ASN A 229 -37.02 16.43 -8.37
C ASN A 229 -37.65 17.82 -8.10
N PRO A 230 -37.27 18.87 -8.85
CA PRO A 230 -37.72 20.25 -8.59
C PRO A 230 -39.17 20.54 -9.01
N SER A 231 -39.85 19.63 -9.72
CA SER A 231 -41.23 19.81 -10.21
C SER A 231 -42.32 19.32 -9.26
N ALA A 232 -41.96 18.58 -8.20
CA ALA A 232 -42.84 18.35 -7.06
C ALA A 232 -42.45 19.32 -5.94
N GLY A 233 -43.38 20.17 -5.50
CA GLY A 233 -43.12 21.23 -4.52
C GLY A 233 -42.34 20.71 -3.30
N LEU A 234 -41.18 21.32 -3.06
CA LEU A 234 -40.18 20.82 -2.11
C LEU A 234 -40.78 20.61 -0.71
N PRO A 235 -40.82 19.36 -0.19
CA PRO A 235 -41.27 19.12 1.17
C PRO A 235 -40.30 19.75 2.17
N ALA A 236 -40.81 20.56 3.09
CA ALA A 236 -40.03 21.16 4.18
C ALA A 236 -39.28 20.12 5.06
N GLY A 237 -39.71 18.86 5.02
CA GLY A 237 -39.15 17.74 5.78
C GLY A 237 -37.74 17.25 5.37
N LEU A 238 -37.10 17.80 4.32
CA LEU A 238 -35.70 17.45 3.98
C LEU A 238 -34.65 18.35 4.65
N THR A 239 -35.08 19.32 5.47
CA THR A 239 -34.16 20.16 6.27
C THR A 239 -33.34 19.37 7.29
N PRO A 240 -33.88 18.39 8.05
CA PRO A 240 -33.10 17.56 8.96
C PRO A 240 -32.03 16.72 8.26
N VAL A 241 -32.34 16.15 7.08
CA VAL A 241 -31.39 15.35 6.29
C VAL A 241 -30.23 16.22 5.78
N ARG A 242 -30.52 17.44 5.29
CA ARG A 242 -29.47 18.38 4.87
C ARG A 242 -28.64 18.89 6.04
N ALA A 243 -29.25 19.21 7.18
CA ALA A 243 -28.53 19.59 8.39
C ALA A 243 -27.64 18.45 8.91
N PHE A 244 -28.13 17.21 8.88
CA PHE A 244 -27.36 16.02 9.25
C PHE A 244 -26.19 15.78 8.29
N LEU A 245 -26.40 15.82 6.98
CA LEU A 245 -25.31 15.64 6.00
C LEU A 245 -24.29 16.78 6.05
N ALA A 246 -24.71 18.03 6.29
CA ALA A 246 -23.81 19.15 6.49
C ALA A 246 -23.00 19.02 7.79
N ARG A 247 -23.63 18.58 8.89
CA ARG A 247 -22.94 18.33 10.17
C ARG A 247 -21.99 17.14 10.08
N LEU A 248 -22.40 16.05 9.45
CA LEU A 248 -21.56 14.89 9.17
C LEU A 248 -20.38 15.26 8.25
N ALA A 249 -20.60 16.13 7.26
CA ALA A 249 -19.52 16.68 6.44
C ALA A 249 -18.60 17.63 7.23
N GLN A 250 -19.08 18.34 8.26
CA GLN A 250 -18.24 19.11 9.20
C GLN A 250 -17.48 18.23 10.20
N GLU A 251 -18.07 17.10 10.62
CA GLU A 251 -17.44 16.09 11.48
C GLU A 251 -16.41 15.21 10.72
N ILE A 252 -16.56 15.07 9.39
CA ILE A 252 -15.64 14.36 8.49
C ILE A 252 -14.61 15.30 7.83
N ALA A 253 -14.91 16.59 7.69
CA ALA A 253 -13.95 17.58 7.20
C ALA A 253 -12.75 17.67 8.16
N ALA A 254 -11.56 17.71 7.54
CA ALA A 254 -10.21 17.71 8.12
C ALA A 254 -10.10 17.80 9.66
N PRO A 255 -9.39 16.85 10.33
CA PRO A 255 -9.22 16.89 11.77
C PRO A 255 -8.66 18.24 12.20
N THR A 256 -9.46 18.99 12.97
CA THR A 256 -9.20 20.39 13.28
C THR A 256 -7.80 20.57 13.84
N THR A 257 -7.11 21.63 13.40
CA THR A 257 -5.78 22.01 13.91
C THR A 257 -5.82 22.42 15.39
N ALA A 258 -7.02 22.65 15.95
CA ALA A 258 -7.31 22.64 17.38
C ALA A 258 -7.06 21.25 18.00
N GLY A 259 -5.79 20.93 18.21
CA GLY A 259 -5.34 19.61 18.67
C GLY A 259 -3.95 19.19 18.18
N VAL A 260 -3.23 19.99 17.39
CA VAL A 260 -1.79 19.75 17.14
C VAL A 260 -1.07 19.90 18.49
N THR A 261 -0.65 18.78 19.07
CA THR A 261 0.20 18.80 20.26
C THR A 261 1.60 19.26 19.88
N ALA A 262 2.38 19.79 20.83
CA ALA A 262 3.79 20.10 20.57
C ALA A 262 4.58 18.84 20.10
N SER A 263 4.15 17.66 20.55
CA SER A 263 4.66 16.36 20.08
C SER A 263 4.30 16.04 18.62
N ASP A 264 3.13 16.46 18.10
CA ASP A 264 2.79 16.27 16.69
C ASP A 264 3.65 17.13 15.77
N ALA A 265 3.81 18.42 16.11
CA ALA A 265 4.66 19.32 15.33
C ALA A 265 6.14 18.91 15.37
N ALA A 266 6.64 18.45 16.53
CA ALA A 266 7.98 17.88 16.65
C ALA A 266 8.12 16.56 15.86
N ARG A 267 7.05 15.78 15.72
CA ARG A 267 7.01 14.55 14.94
C ARG A 267 7.02 14.82 13.44
N GLU A 268 6.17 15.72 12.96
CA GLU A 268 6.17 16.19 11.57
C GLU A 268 7.53 16.75 11.18
N LEU A 269 8.15 17.58 12.04
CA LEU A 269 9.52 18.08 11.83
C LEU A 269 10.58 16.97 11.81
N GLY A 270 10.44 15.93 12.64
CA GLY A 270 11.36 14.78 12.65
C GLY A 270 11.29 13.98 11.35
N VAL A 271 10.10 13.78 10.79
CA VAL A 271 9.90 13.10 9.51
C VAL A 271 10.41 13.94 8.35
N GLU A 272 10.07 15.23 8.30
CA GLU A 272 10.59 16.20 7.34
C GLU A 272 12.13 16.25 7.37
N GLN A 273 12.74 16.20 8.56
CA GLN A 273 14.20 16.12 8.70
C GLN A 273 14.78 14.81 8.19
N ILE A 274 14.09 13.67 8.30
CA ILE A 274 14.57 12.40 7.75
C ILE A 274 14.54 12.46 6.22
N LEU A 275 13.43 12.93 5.66
CA LEU A 275 13.13 12.95 4.24
C LEU A 275 13.77 14.12 3.45
N THR A 276 14.19 15.19 4.12
CA THR A 276 14.94 16.28 3.48
C THR A 276 16.31 15.75 3.03
N PRO A 277 16.69 15.81 1.74
CA PRO A 277 17.97 15.32 1.26
C PRO A 277 19.18 15.89 2.05
N PRO A 278 20.23 15.10 2.32
CA PRO A 278 21.35 15.54 3.16
C PRO A 278 22.05 16.82 2.65
N THR A 279 22.16 16.95 1.34
CA THR A 279 22.67 18.11 0.58
C THR A 279 21.89 19.39 0.93
N THR A 280 20.57 19.35 0.77
CA THR A 280 19.62 20.39 1.16
C THR A 280 19.71 20.74 2.63
N ARG A 281 19.77 19.73 3.50
CA ARG A 281 19.83 19.93 4.95
C ARG A 281 21.09 20.69 5.34
N ALA A 282 22.23 20.35 4.72
CA ALA A 282 23.49 21.07 4.87
C ALA A 282 23.41 22.50 4.32
N ALA A 283 22.77 22.71 3.16
CA ALA A 283 22.61 24.04 2.57
C ALA A 283 21.71 24.96 3.42
N ARG A 284 20.55 24.46 3.89
CA ARG A 284 19.66 25.16 4.85
C ARG A 284 20.41 25.50 6.15
N ALA A 285 21.21 24.58 6.70
CA ALA A 285 22.01 24.82 7.89
C ALA A 285 23.13 25.86 7.68
N ALA A 286 23.82 25.84 6.54
CA ALA A 286 24.86 26.81 6.20
C ALA A 286 24.29 28.22 5.98
N ALA A 287 23.12 28.33 5.34
CA ALA A 287 22.38 29.59 5.22
C ALA A 287 22.01 30.15 6.61
N ALA A 288 21.40 29.33 7.48
CA ALA A 288 21.05 29.72 8.83
C ALA A 288 22.27 30.15 9.67
N ALA A 289 23.39 29.42 9.59
CA ALA A 289 24.63 29.74 10.31
C ALA A 289 25.31 31.04 9.83
N SER A 290 25.08 31.44 8.58
CA SER A 290 25.60 32.70 8.01
C SER A 290 24.64 33.88 8.10
N GLY A 291 23.41 33.66 8.59
CA GLY A 291 22.34 34.67 8.54
C GLY A 291 21.84 34.97 7.12
N GLY A 292 22.17 34.11 6.14
CA GLY A 292 21.73 34.22 4.76
C GLY A 292 20.31 33.69 4.55
N PRO A 293 19.65 34.07 3.44
CA PRO A 293 18.39 33.45 3.03
C PRO A 293 18.61 31.96 2.75
N ALA A 294 17.57 31.15 2.95
CA ALA A 294 17.57 29.77 2.48
C ALA A 294 17.81 29.73 0.95
N PRO A 295 18.41 28.64 0.42
CA PRO A 295 18.56 28.47 -1.01
C PRO A 295 17.22 28.62 -1.73
N THR A 296 17.23 29.32 -2.87
CA THR A 296 16.02 29.54 -3.69
C THR A 296 16.11 28.73 -4.97
N PHE A 297 15.04 28.00 -5.29
CA PHE A 297 14.88 27.27 -6.53
C PHE A 297 15.18 28.17 -7.75
N GLN A 298 15.90 27.63 -8.75
CA GLN A 298 16.35 28.38 -9.94
C GLN A 298 15.74 27.81 -11.23
N PRO A 299 14.48 28.21 -11.58
CA PRO A 299 13.71 27.58 -12.67
C PRO A 299 14.44 27.49 -14.01
N ALA A 300 15.18 28.53 -14.39
CA ALA A 300 15.83 28.61 -15.70
C ALA A 300 17.01 27.63 -15.83
N GLN A 301 17.82 27.47 -14.78
CA GLN A 301 18.98 26.58 -14.80
C GLN A 301 18.56 25.12 -14.55
N TYR A 302 17.53 24.88 -13.72
CA TYR A 302 17.02 23.54 -13.44
C TYR A 302 16.61 22.78 -14.72
N TYR A 303 15.93 23.43 -15.66
CA TYR A 303 15.54 22.78 -16.93
C TYR A 303 16.76 22.28 -17.74
N GLU A 304 17.83 23.07 -17.81
CA GLU A 304 19.01 22.77 -18.62
C GLU A 304 19.86 21.67 -18.00
N ASP A 305 20.08 21.74 -16.68
CA ASP A 305 20.83 20.75 -15.92
C ASP A 305 20.07 19.42 -15.89
N LEU A 306 18.74 19.45 -15.72
CA LEU A 306 17.89 18.26 -15.70
C LEU A 306 17.85 17.59 -17.08
N THR A 307 17.75 18.37 -18.15
CA THR A 307 17.81 17.87 -19.54
C THR A 307 19.15 17.20 -19.84
N THR A 308 20.25 17.76 -19.34
CA THR A 308 21.61 17.24 -19.50
C THR A 308 21.82 15.96 -18.70
N ALA A 309 21.41 15.94 -17.43
CA ALA A 309 21.50 14.77 -16.55
C ALA A 309 20.67 13.60 -17.09
N LEU A 310 19.42 13.86 -17.51
CA LEU A 310 18.55 12.85 -18.12
C LEU A 310 19.16 12.28 -19.41
N HIS A 311 19.80 13.13 -20.24
CA HIS A 311 20.49 12.65 -21.44
C HIS A 311 21.64 11.70 -21.09
N ALA A 312 22.51 12.11 -20.17
CA ALA A 312 23.67 11.32 -19.74
C ALA A 312 23.23 9.98 -19.15
N GLN A 313 22.18 9.98 -18.33
CA GLN A 313 21.62 8.76 -17.74
C GLN A 313 20.96 7.87 -18.79
N MET A 314 20.14 8.42 -19.70
CA MET A 314 19.55 7.65 -20.80
C MET A 314 20.64 6.98 -21.65
N MET A 315 21.77 7.66 -21.89
CA MET A 315 22.91 7.09 -22.61
C MET A 315 23.62 5.97 -21.84
N SER A 316 23.79 6.13 -20.52
CA SER A 316 24.34 5.08 -19.64
C SER A 316 23.43 3.84 -19.62
N ASN A 317 22.15 4.04 -19.34
CA ASN A 317 21.14 2.99 -19.30
C ASN A 317 20.99 2.30 -20.67
N TRP A 318 21.05 3.06 -21.77
CA TRP A 318 21.06 2.48 -23.12
C TRP A 318 22.29 1.62 -23.40
N ALA A 319 23.49 2.05 -22.99
CA ALA A 319 24.72 1.29 -23.20
C ALA A 319 24.70 -0.06 -22.43
N TRP A 320 24.07 -0.09 -21.26
CA TRP A 320 23.81 -1.30 -20.50
C TRP A 320 22.68 -2.17 -21.10
N ALA A 321 21.60 -1.53 -21.56
CA ALA A 321 20.41 -2.17 -22.11
C ALA A 321 20.62 -2.78 -23.52
N GLY A 322 21.36 -2.10 -24.40
CA GLY A 322 21.52 -2.48 -25.80
C GLY A 322 22.02 -3.92 -26.04
N PRO A 323 23.04 -4.41 -25.31
CA PRO A 323 23.48 -5.80 -25.38
C PRO A 323 22.46 -6.85 -24.89
N MET A 324 21.44 -6.44 -24.13
CA MET A 324 20.45 -7.34 -23.51
C MET A 324 19.21 -7.60 -24.37
N ASP A 325 18.89 -6.75 -25.35
CA ASP A 325 17.76 -6.94 -26.29
C ASP A 325 17.97 -8.16 -27.22
N ALA A 326 19.18 -8.73 -27.24
CA ALA A 326 19.60 -9.80 -28.12
C ALA A 326 19.29 -11.23 -27.64
N ARG A 327 18.69 -11.44 -26.45
CA ARG A 327 18.54 -12.79 -25.84
C ARG A 327 17.22 -13.02 -25.09
N ALA A 328 16.14 -13.25 -25.85
CA ALA A 328 15.04 -14.08 -25.36
C ALA A 328 15.53 -15.52 -25.15
N GLY A 329 15.03 -16.22 -24.13
CA GLY A 329 15.45 -17.60 -23.85
C GLY A 329 15.11 -18.16 -22.47
N LEU A 330 14.59 -17.36 -21.54
CA LEU A 330 13.98 -17.91 -20.33
C LEU A 330 12.58 -18.46 -20.63
N ASP A 331 12.22 -19.53 -19.91
CA ASP A 331 10.89 -20.13 -20.00
C ASP A 331 9.88 -19.31 -19.18
N THR A 332 9.12 -18.47 -19.88
CA THR A 332 7.98 -17.68 -19.39
C THR A 332 6.64 -18.38 -19.55
N ALA A 333 6.62 -19.67 -19.95
CA ALA A 333 5.37 -20.43 -20.00
C ALA A 333 4.81 -20.67 -18.58
N ALA A 334 3.51 -20.96 -18.51
CA ALA A 334 2.90 -21.41 -17.26
C ALA A 334 3.53 -22.73 -16.79
N GLY A 335 3.91 -22.80 -15.52
CA GLY A 335 4.72 -23.88 -14.94
C GLY A 335 6.23 -23.78 -15.21
N GLY A 336 6.69 -22.76 -15.94
CA GLY A 336 8.09 -22.58 -16.34
C GLY A 336 9.01 -22.10 -15.22
N HIS A 337 10.31 -22.04 -15.52
CA HIS A 337 11.35 -21.69 -14.53
C HIS A 337 11.14 -20.32 -13.88
N VAL A 338 10.60 -19.34 -14.63
CA VAL A 338 10.28 -18.00 -14.10
C VAL A 338 9.15 -18.06 -13.07
N GLU A 339 8.12 -18.89 -13.27
CA GLU A 339 7.08 -19.10 -12.24
C GLU A 339 7.66 -19.79 -10.99
N GLY A 340 8.62 -20.70 -11.15
CA GLY A 340 9.32 -21.32 -10.02
C GLY A 340 10.05 -20.30 -9.16
N ILE A 341 10.80 -19.38 -9.78
CA ILE A 341 11.47 -18.26 -9.10
C ILE A 341 10.44 -17.36 -8.40
N ALA A 342 9.35 -17.00 -9.08
CA ALA A 342 8.32 -16.14 -8.52
C ALA A 342 7.59 -16.79 -7.33
N ALA A 343 7.18 -18.05 -7.47
CA ALA A 343 6.50 -18.80 -6.41
C ALA A 343 7.37 -18.91 -5.15
N GLU A 344 8.69 -19.11 -5.29
CA GLU A 344 9.62 -19.07 -4.16
C GLU A 344 9.76 -17.66 -3.56
N ALA A 345 9.80 -16.60 -4.39
CA ALA A 345 9.86 -15.21 -3.92
C ALA A 345 8.61 -14.85 -3.10
N LYS A 346 7.43 -15.16 -3.65
CA LYS A 346 6.13 -15.08 -2.94
C LYS A 346 6.20 -15.80 -1.61
N ARG A 347 6.64 -17.06 -1.59
CA ARG A 347 6.69 -17.89 -0.38
C ARG A 347 7.59 -17.29 0.72
N ARG A 348 8.69 -16.62 0.35
CA ARG A 348 9.57 -15.94 1.31
C ARG A 348 8.95 -14.66 1.86
N VAL A 349 8.28 -13.86 1.03
CA VAL A 349 7.53 -12.67 1.46
C VAL A 349 6.36 -13.06 2.37
N ASP A 350 5.54 -14.05 1.96
CA ASP A 350 4.42 -14.59 2.73
C ASP A 350 4.85 -15.11 4.11
N ALA A 351 6.00 -15.78 4.20
CA ALA A 351 6.51 -16.33 5.45
C ALA A 351 6.86 -15.26 6.50
N LEU A 352 7.16 -14.02 6.06
CA LEU A 352 7.47 -12.89 6.95
C LEU A 352 6.27 -11.95 7.15
N TYR A 353 5.45 -11.77 6.12
CA TYR A 353 4.43 -10.71 6.09
C TYR A 353 3.00 -11.16 5.77
N GLY A 354 2.80 -12.42 5.36
CA GLY A 354 1.47 -12.94 4.98
C GLY A 354 0.43 -12.86 6.10
N MET A 355 0.87 -12.77 7.37
CA MET A 355 0.00 -12.54 8.53
C MET A 355 -0.57 -11.12 8.63
N PHE A 356 -0.04 -10.14 7.88
CA PHE A 356 -0.49 -8.75 7.90
C PHE A 356 -1.43 -8.38 6.74
N GLY A 357 -1.58 -9.24 5.73
CA GLY A 357 -2.44 -8.98 4.57
C GLY A 357 -3.93 -9.09 4.92
N SER A 358 -4.72 -8.09 4.50
CA SER A 358 -6.19 -8.08 4.64
C SER A 358 -6.93 -8.83 3.51
N ALA A 359 -6.22 -9.21 2.45
CA ALA A 359 -6.71 -9.99 1.32
C ALA A 359 -5.83 -11.22 1.07
N ALA A 360 -6.35 -12.23 0.37
CA ALA A 360 -5.55 -13.33 -0.12
C ALA A 360 -4.48 -12.77 -1.08
N ALA A 361 -3.22 -12.74 -0.63
CA ALA A 361 -2.13 -12.11 -1.35
C ALA A 361 -2.01 -12.74 -2.75
N PRO A 362 -1.91 -11.92 -3.83
CA PRO A 362 -2.14 -12.38 -5.19
C PRO A 362 -1.18 -13.51 -5.58
N SER A 363 -1.61 -14.36 -6.50
CA SER A 363 -0.73 -15.34 -7.15
C SER A 363 0.45 -14.61 -7.82
N MET A 364 1.51 -15.35 -8.11
CA MET A 364 2.53 -14.93 -9.08
C MET A 364 2.69 -16.04 -10.12
N THR A 365 1.75 -16.06 -11.07
CA THR A 365 1.70 -17.00 -12.19
C THR A 365 1.18 -16.29 -13.44
N PHE A 366 1.73 -16.62 -14.61
CA PHE A 366 1.26 -16.16 -15.92
C PHE A 366 -0.15 -16.70 -16.22
N SER A 367 -0.42 -17.97 -15.86
CA SER A 367 -1.72 -18.61 -16.10
C SER A 367 -2.91 -17.93 -15.40
N ALA A 368 -2.69 -17.35 -14.22
CA ALA A 368 -3.69 -16.55 -13.49
C ALA A 368 -3.63 -15.04 -13.80
N GLY A 369 -2.77 -14.59 -14.73
CA GLY A 369 -2.69 -13.21 -15.20
C GLY A 369 -2.07 -12.22 -14.20
N THR A 370 -1.15 -12.68 -13.36
CA THR A 370 -0.44 -11.86 -12.35
C THR A 370 1.04 -11.65 -12.69
N LEU A 371 1.64 -12.55 -13.47
CA LEU A 371 2.95 -12.34 -14.10
C LEU A 371 2.78 -12.01 -15.58
N GLU A 372 3.64 -11.14 -16.10
CA GLU A 372 3.73 -10.78 -17.53
C GLU A 372 5.19 -10.73 -17.99
N ASP A 373 5.44 -11.09 -19.25
CA ASP A 373 6.78 -10.96 -19.84
C ASP A 373 6.96 -9.52 -20.32
N ARG A 374 7.84 -8.75 -19.64
CA ARG A 374 8.10 -7.34 -19.96
C ARG A 374 8.61 -7.18 -21.40
N GLY A 375 9.25 -8.19 -21.98
CA GLY A 375 9.67 -8.18 -23.38
C GLY A 375 8.51 -8.17 -24.39
N THR A 376 7.29 -8.57 -23.97
CA THR A 376 6.07 -8.55 -24.79
C THR A 376 5.24 -7.28 -24.62
N ILE A 377 5.54 -6.45 -23.62
CA ILE A 377 4.85 -5.19 -23.34
C ILE A 377 5.44 -4.10 -24.25
N VAL A 378 4.55 -3.29 -24.85
CA VAL A 378 4.95 -2.11 -25.60
C VAL A 378 5.27 -1.01 -24.59
N GLY A 379 6.56 -0.77 -24.35
CA GLY A 379 7.02 0.32 -23.50
C GLY A 379 6.65 1.69 -24.05
N ASP A 380 6.04 2.55 -23.22
CA ASP A 380 5.78 3.94 -23.55
C ASP A 380 7.01 4.81 -23.23
N PRO A 381 7.61 5.50 -24.24
CA PRO A 381 8.67 6.48 -23.98
C PRO A 381 8.25 7.60 -23.03
N TYR A 382 6.95 7.93 -22.93
CA TYR A 382 6.43 8.87 -21.93
C TYR A 382 6.61 8.35 -20.52
N ASP A 383 6.12 7.15 -20.23
CA ASP A 383 6.22 6.56 -18.89
C ASP A 383 7.68 6.36 -18.48
N MET A 384 8.55 5.95 -19.40
CA MET A 384 9.99 5.84 -19.12
C MET A 384 10.65 7.20 -18.86
N ALA A 385 10.36 8.23 -19.67
CA ALA A 385 10.91 9.58 -19.43
C ALA A 385 10.38 10.18 -18.12
N ARG A 386 9.09 9.99 -17.82
CA ARG A 386 8.45 10.37 -16.57
C ARG A 386 9.12 9.69 -15.38
N TRP A 387 9.28 8.38 -15.45
CA TRP A 387 9.89 7.57 -14.39
C TRP A 387 11.33 8.01 -14.13
N MET A 388 12.13 8.22 -15.19
CA MET A 388 13.49 8.76 -15.11
C MET A 388 13.57 10.14 -14.45
N VAL A 389 12.57 10.99 -14.62
CA VAL A 389 12.55 12.34 -14.03
C VAL A 389 11.97 12.35 -12.61
N ARG A 390 11.08 11.41 -12.24
CA ARG A 390 10.21 11.57 -11.04
C ARG A 390 10.14 10.43 -10.04
N GLU A 391 10.32 9.18 -10.44
CA GLU A 391 9.78 8.02 -9.68
C GLU A 391 10.87 6.99 -9.32
N GLY A 392 12.04 7.46 -8.87
CA GLY A 392 13.21 6.61 -8.56
C GLY A 392 14.15 6.37 -9.74
N GLY A 393 13.80 6.90 -10.91
CA GLY A 393 14.72 6.99 -12.05
C GLY A 393 15.69 8.16 -11.99
N GLY A 394 15.74 8.86 -10.86
CA GLY A 394 16.89 9.67 -10.47
C GLY A 394 18.11 8.80 -10.18
N GLY A 395 18.72 8.21 -11.21
CA GLY A 395 20.10 7.75 -11.10
C GLY A 395 20.98 8.94 -10.73
N ASP A 396 22.14 8.70 -10.13
CA ASP A 396 22.95 9.71 -9.40
C ASP A 396 23.02 11.11 -10.06
N ALA A 397 23.03 11.19 -11.40
CA ALA A 397 22.95 12.43 -12.16
C ALA A 397 21.64 13.23 -12.01
N VAL A 398 20.46 12.63 -12.23
CA VAL A 398 19.17 13.37 -12.20
C VAL A 398 18.79 13.74 -10.77
N GLY A 399 18.95 12.81 -9.82
CA GLY A 399 18.73 13.09 -8.40
C GLY A 399 19.65 14.20 -7.88
N ALA A 400 20.93 14.20 -8.24
CA ALA A 400 21.85 15.27 -7.85
C ALA A 400 21.47 16.65 -8.41
N VAL A 401 20.81 16.72 -9.57
CA VAL A 401 20.27 17.98 -10.10
C VAL A 401 19.04 18.43 -9.31
N GLN A 402 18.11 17.53 -9.00
CA GLN A 402 16.96 17.82 -8.13
C GLN A 402 17.39 18.38 -6.76
N ASP A 403 18.39 17.74 -6.15
CA ASP A 403 19.04 18.18 -4.91
C ASP A 403 19.69 19.56 -5.05
N ALA A 404 20.57 19.73 -6.05
CA ALA A 404 21.37 20.95 -6.24
C ALA A 404 20.54 22.18 -6.58
N HIS A 405 19.38 22.00 -7.23
CA HIS A 405 18.44 23.09 -7.52
C HIS A 405 17.42 23.33 -6.42
N HIS A 406 17.40 22.49 -5.39
CA HIS A 406 16.43 22.54 -4.30
C HIS A 406 14.97 22.46 -4.78
N SER A 407 14.70 21.50 -5.67
CA SER A 407 13.41 21.33 -6.38
C SER A 407 12.19 21.15 -5.44
N PHE A 408 12.39 20.63 -4.24
CA PHE A 408 11.37 20.47 -3.20
C PHE A 408 10.93 21.80 -2.55
N GLU A 409 11.73 22.89 -2.60
CA GLU A 409 11.33 24.20 -2.03
C GLU A 409 10.19 24.87 -2.82
N ASP A 410 10.12 24.62 -4.14
CA ASP A 410 8.99 24.98 -4.99
C ASP A 410 8.61 23.80 -5.89
N ALA A 411 8.01 22.79 -5.25
CA ALA A 411 7.52 21.59 -5.93
C ALA A 411 6.53 21.89 -7.07
N THR A 412 5.88 23.08 -7.12
CA THR A 412 4.98 23.43 -8.24
C THR A 412 5.77 23.90 -9.46
N ALA A 413 6.73 24.80 -9.27
CA ALA A 413 7.59 25.27 -10.36
C ALA A 413 8.55 24.18 -10.85
N ALA A 414 9.13 23.38 -9.94
CA ALA A 414 9.92 22.21 -10.29
C ALA A 414 9.11 21.21 -11.12
N ARG A 415 7.90 20.86 -10.68
CA ARG A 415 7.05 19.91 -11.40
C ARG A 415 6.67 20.41 -12.81
N ALA A 416 6.41 21.70 -12.99
CA ALA A 416 6.15 22.28 -14.31
C ALA A 416 7.36 22.21 -15.26
N ILE A 417 8.58 22.27 -14.73
CA ILE A 417 9.82 22.07 -15.50
C ILE A 417 10.03 20.60 -15.83
N GLU A 418 9.78 19.70 -14.88
CA GLU A 418 9.81 18.26 -15.11
C GLU A 418 8.80 17.83 -16.17
N ASP A 419 7.55 18.30 -16.12
CA ASP A 419 6.55 18.02 -17.16
C ASP A 419 7.06 18.46 -18.54
N ARG A 420 7.70 19.64 -18.62
CA ARG A 420 8.32 20.10 -19.88
C ARG A 420 9.45 19.17 -20.35
N VAL A 421 10.31 18.69 -19.46
CA VAL A 421 11.40 17.75 -19.81
C VAL A 421 10.82 16.39 -20.23
N ILE A 422 9.80 15.88 -19.55
CA ILE A 422 9.12 14.62 -19.86
C ILE A 422 8.41 14.72 -21.23
N ASP A 423 7.61 15.76 -21.45
CA ASP A 423 6.95 16.03 -22.74
C ASP A 423 7.97 16.15 -23.88
N HIS A 424 9.13 16.74 -23.60
CA HIS A 424 10.22 16.93 -24.55
C HIS A 424 10.94 15.62 -24.92
N TYR A 425 11.10 14.67 -24.00
CA TYR A 425 11.71 13.35 -24.28
C TYR A 425 10.72 12.36 -24.92
N SER A 426 9.43 12.50 -24.64
CA SER A 426 8.37 11.60 -25.06
C SER A 426 7.74 11.96 -26.41
N ASN A 427 7.54 13.24 -26.70
CA ASN A 427 6.90 13.70 -27.94
C ASN A 427 7.90 13.87 -29.07
N ARG A 428 7.62 13.24 -30.22
CA ARG A 428 8.39 13.41 -31.47
C ARG A 428 8.36 14.82 -32.08
N SER A 429 7.60 15.74 -31.50
CA SER A 429 7.14 17.00 -32.14
C SER A 429 7.56 18.27 -31.42
N ALA A 430 8.17 18.19 -30.23
CA ALA A 430 8.62 19.37 -29.51
C ALA A 430 9.84 20.00 -30.21
N PRO A 431 9.85 21.32 -30.51
CA PRO A 431 11.04 21.97 -31.05
C PRO A 431 12.16 21.97 -30.01
N ALA A 432 13.34 21.54 -30.42
CA ALA A 432 14.51 21.42 -29.56
C ALA A 432 15.04 22.79 -29.10
N ALA A 433 15.54 22.86 -27.87
CA ALA A 433 16.17 24.08 -27.35
C ALA A 433 17.57 24.31 -27.97
N PRO A 434 18.08 25.55 -28.11
CA PRO A 434 19.35 25.79 -28.82
C PRO A 434 20.58 25.10 -28.21
N ASN A 435 20.64 25.02 -26.88
CA ASN A 435 21.64 24.27 -26.11
C ASN A 435 21.50 22.74 -26.29
N GLU A 436 20.26 22.26 -26.39
CA GLU A 436 19.94 20.86 -26.64
C GLU A 436 20.34 20.45 -28.07
N ILE A 437 20.20 21.33 -29.06
CA ILE A 437 20.76 21.13 -30.41
C ILE A 437 22.27 20.92 -30.34
N ALA A 438 22.99 21.65 -29.49
CA ALA A 438 24.43 21.44 -29.28
C ALA A 438 24.72 20.08 -28.62
N ALA A 439 23.98 19.69 -27.58
CA ALA A 439 24.12 18.39 -26.92
C ALA A 439 23.80 17.21 -27.86
N MET A 440 22.74 17.32 -28.67
CA MET A 440 22.37 16.33 -29.68
C MET A 440 23.37 16.27 -30.84
N THR A 441 23.91 17.40 -31.27
CA THR A 441 24.91 17.44 -32.35
C THR A 441 26.24 16.83 -31.90
N GLY A 442 26.58 16.94 -30.61
CA GLY A 442 27.72 16.25 -30.01
C GLY A 442 27.58 14.73 -29.89
N THR A 443 26.35 14.19 -29.90
CA THR A 443 26.06 12.76 -29.64
C THR A 443 25.35 12.00 -30.78
N GLY A 444 24.83 12.72 -31.78
CA GLY A 444 24.11 12.16 -32.93
C GLY A 444 22.69 11.64 -32.65
N VAL A 445 22.06 12.05 -31.55
CA VAL A 445 20.77 11.48 -31.09
C VAL A 445 19.60 12.42 -31.36
N ALA A 446 18.66 12.03 -32.22
CA ALA A 446 17.47 12.82 -32.57
C ALA A 446 16.14 12.07 -32.32
N GLY A 447 15.02 12.81 -32.27
CA GLY A 447 13.69 12.38 -31.79
C GLY A 447 13.31 10.88 -31.94
N ALA A 448 13.22 10.35 -33.16
CA ALA A 448 12.82 8.96 -33.36
C ALA A 448 13.81 7.92 -32.78
N GLU A 449 15.11 8.22 -32.84
CA GLU A 449 16.15 7.42 -32.20
C GLU A 449 16.08 7.54 -30.67
N ARG A 450 15.78 8.73 -30.12
CA ARG A 450 15.57 8.93 -28.67
C ARG A 450 14.40 8.09 -28.14
N ALA A 451 13.25 8.12 -28.82
CA ALA A 451 12.09 7.31 -28.46
C ALA A 451 12.38 5.80 -28.57
N ARG A 452 13.12 5.38 -29.62
CA ARG A 452 13.61 4.00 -29.74
C ARG A 452 14.54 3.63 -28.58
N ARG A 453 15.33 4.57 -28.06
CA ARG A 453 16.23 4.34 -26.91
C ARG A 453 15.48 4.07 -25.62
N LEU A 454 14.54 4.95 -25.27
CA LEU A 454 13.66 4.75 -24.12
C LEU A 454 12.89 3.43 -24.21
N GLY A 455 12.39 3.05 -25.39
CA GLY A 455 11.67 1.79 -25.62
C GLY A 455 12.51 0.49 -25.55
N VAL A 456 13.84 0.53 -25.61
CA VAL A 456 14.67 -0.63 -25.22
C VAL A 456 14.96 -0.56 -23.73
N ILE A 457 15.30 0.61 -23.17
CA ILE A 457 15.56 0.73 -21.72
C ILE A 457 14.37 0.19 -20.92
N ASP A 458 13.14 0.52 -21.33
CA ASP A 458 11.90 0.00 -20.76
C ASP A 458 11.75 -1.52 -20.85
N ARG A 459 11.98 -2.12 -22.03
CA ARG A 459 11.98 -3.58 -22.18
C ARG A 459 13.15 -4.24 -21.45
N MET A 460 14.22 -3.50 -21.18
CA MET A 460 15.40 -3.98 -20.45
C MET A 460 15.25 -3.85 -18.92
N TRP A 461 14.24 -3.13 -18.44
CA TRP A 461 13.87 -3.00 -17.04
C TRP A 461 13.65 -4.39 -16.38
N PRO A 462 14.28 -4.70 -15.23
CA PRO A 462 14.33 -6.07 -14.69
C PRO A 462 12.96 -6.60 -14.26
N GLY A 463 12.15 -5.74 -13.65
CA GLY A 463 10.75 -6.01 -13.30
C GLY A 463 10.04 -4.75 -12.86
N VAL A 464 8.72 -4.72 -12.99
CA VAL A 464 7.87 -3.61 -12.57
C VAL A 464 6.48 -4.09 -12.18
N GLN A 465 5.98 -3.63 -11.05
CA GLN A 465 4.59 -3.77 -10.64
C GLN A 465 3.73 -2.68 -11.28
N THR A 466 2.62 -3.05 -11.90
CA THR A 466 1.60 -2.11 -12.33
C THR A 466 0.21 -2.72 -12.18
N MET A 467 -0.70 -2.02 -11.50
CA MET A 467 -2.10 -2.43 -11.29
C MET A 467 -2.27 -3.85 -10.70
N GLY A 468 -1.32 -4.28 -9.85
CA GLY A 468 -1.33 -5.62 -9.24
C GLY A 468 -0.80 -6.74 -10.15
N ARG A 469 -0.23 -6.41 -11.31
CA ARG A 469 0.54 -7.33 -12.16
C ARG A 469 2.03 -7.05 -12.00
N VAL A 470 2.84 -8.09 -12.02
CA VAL A 470 4.30 -8.02 -12.00
C VAL A 470 4.83 -8.40 -13.37
N SER A 471 5.34 -7.42 -14.10
CA SER A 471 6.05 -7.64 -15.36
C SER A 471 7.52 -7.95 -15.07
N VAL A 472 8.14 -8.90 -15.77
CA VAL A 472 9.59 -9.17 -15.63
C VAL A 472 10.32 -9.38 -16.95
N ALA A 473 11.59 -8.98 -16.98
CA ALA A 473 12.50 -9.20 -18.10
C ALA A 473 13.16 -10.59 -18.01
N ALA A 474 12.57 -11.57 -18.68
CA ALA A 474 13.04 -12.95 -18.65
C ALA A 474 14.25 -13.18 -19.60
N ARG A 475 15.48 -13.05 -19.06
CA ARG A 475 16.75 -13.21 -19.82
C ARG A 475 17.61 -14.39 -19.40
N GLN A 476 18.48 -14.81 -20.31
CA GLN A 476 19.63 -15.67 -20.03
C GLN A 476 20.95 -14.94 -20.30
N GLY A 477 22.00 -15.34 -19.58
CA GLY A 477 23.33 -14.75 -19.69
C GLY A 477 24.13 -15.29 -20.88
N ALA A 478 25.32 -14.73 -21.09
CA ALA A 478 26.23 -15.22 -22.13
C ALA A 478 26.89 -16.58 -21.78
N THR A 479 26.88 -16.95 -20.50
CA THR A 479 27.44 -18.19 -19.95
C THR A 479 26.50 -18.73 -18.86
N PRO A 480 26.57 -20.03 -18.50
CA PRO A 480 25.79 -20.58 -17.38
C PRO A 480 25.96 -19.80 -16.06
N ALA A 481 27.19 -19.34 -15.77
CA ALA A 481 27.46 -18.52 -14.58
C ALA A 481 26.75 -17.15 -14.64
N ALA A 482 26.76 -16.48 -15.80
CA ALA A 482 26.01 -15.23 -15.98
C ALA A 482 24.49 -15.46 -15.89
N THR A 483 23.99 -16.60 -16.39
CA THR A 483 22.58 -17.00 -16.25
C THR A 483 22.18 -17.21 -14.78
N ARG A 484 23.01 -17.90 -13.98
CA ARG A 484 22.78 -18.00 -12.52
C ARG A 484 22.70 -16.62 -11.86
N GLY A 485 23.59 -15.70 -12.24
CA GLY A 485 23.58 -14.32 -11.74
C GLY A 485 22.28 -13.58 -12.08
N ILE A 486 21.78 -13.74 -13.31
CA ILE A 486 20.49 -13.17 -13.74
C ILE A 486 19.32 -13.81 -12.98
N TYR A 487 19.34 -15.11 -12.71
CA TYR A 487 18.26 -15.77 -11.96
C TYR A 487 18.20 -15.35 -10.49
N TRP A 488 19.35 -15.19 -9.83
CA TRP A 488 19.41 -14.61 -8.48
C TRP A 488 19.04 -13.12 -8.46
N GLY A 489 19.38 -12.38 -9.52
CA GLY A 489 18.88 -11.01 -9.73
C GLY A 489 17.35 -10.98 -9.83
N LEU A 490 16.78 -11.78 -10.73
CA LEU A 490 15.33 -11.92 -10.94
C LEU A 490 14.60 -12.37 -9.67
N PHE A 491 15.18 -13.27 -8.87
CA PHE A 491 14.61 -13.66 -7.58
C PHE A 491 14.51 -12.49 -6.60
N LYS A 492 15.54 -11.62 -6.54
CA LYS A 492 15.52 -10.39 -5.72
C LYS A 492 14.50 -9.37 -6.25
N THR A 493 14.42 -9.18 -7.57
CA THR A 493 13.39 -8.36 -8.23
C THR A 493 11.98 -8.89 -7.93
N MET A 494 11.74 -10.20 -8.05
CA MET A 494 10.44 -10.81 -7.75
C MET A 494 10.01 -10.63 -6.29
N ILE A 495 10.95 -10.55 -5.33
CA ILE A 495 10.63 -10.19 -3.94
C ILE A 495 10.12 -8.74 -3.88
N HIS A 496 10.81 -7.80 -4.54
CA HIS A 496 10.48 -6.38 -4.58
C HIS A 496 9.13 -6.12 -5.27
N GLU A 497 8.97 -6.57 -6.52
CA GLU A 497 7.71 -6.38 -7.25
C GLU A 497 6.51 -7.05 -6.57
N TYR A 498 6.75 -8.17 -5.88
CA TYR A 498 5.68 -8.80 -5.12
C TYR A 498 5.25 -7.98 -3.90
N LEU A 499 6.21 -7.39 -3.18
CA LEU A 499 5.90 -6.52 -2.04
C LEU A 499 5.00 -5.35 -2.46
N HIS A 500 5.26 -4.72 -3.62
CA HIS A 500 4.35 -3.72 -4.22
C HIS A 500 2.91 -4.24 -4.42
N THR A 501 2.70 -5.52 -4.71
CA THR A 501 1.34 -6.12 -4.78
C THR A 501 0.69 -6.38 -3.42
N THR A 502 1.48 -6.41 -2.33
CA THR A 502 1.00 -6.63 -0.96
C THR A 502 0.73 -5.33 -0.19
N ALA A 503 1.16 -4.19 -0.72
CA ALA A 503 0.87 -2.87 -0.15
C ALA A 503 -0.65 -2.60 -0.15
N HIS A 504 -1.17 -2.11 0.98
CA HIS A 504 -2.60 -1.91 1.16
C HIS A 504 -3.11 -0.76 0.28
N PRO A 505 -4.29 -0.85 -0.36
CA PRO A 505 -4.81 0.23 -1.19
C PRO A 505 -4.94 1.60 -0.48
N THR A 506 -5.20 1.60 0.83
CA THR A 506 -5.19 2.81 1.68
C THR A 506 -3.80 3.42 1.83
N TYR A 507 -2.76 2.59 1.92
CA TYR A 507 -1.36 3.04 1.94
C TYR A 507 -0.98 3.70 0.62
N ASN A 508 -1.33 3.05 -0.50
CA ASN A 508 -1.05 3.56 -1.85
C ASN A 508 -1.80 4.87 -2.14
N ALA A 509 -3.06 4.98 -1.72
CA ALA A 509 -3.84 6.21 -1.81
C ALA A 509 -3.33 7.33 -0.87
N TRP A 510 -2.63 6.98 0.21
CA TRP A 510 -2.07 7.95 1.16
C TRP A 510 -0.75 8.52 0.67
N TYR A 511 0.23 7.69 0.30
CA TYR A 511 1.51 8.22 -0.18
C TYR A 511 1.34 8.89 -1.56
N GLY A 512 0.46 8.38 -2.43
CA GLY A 512 0.13 9.00 -3.71
C GLY A 512 -0.62 10.34 -3.61
N ALA A 513 -0.93 10.81 -2.40
CA ALA A 513 -1.50 12.12 -2.13
C ALA A 513 -0.49 13.12 -1.53
N LEU A 514 0.79 12.73 -1.39
CA LEU A 514 1.90 13.63 -1.06
C LEU A 514 2.27 14.49 -2.28
N ARG A 515 2.85 15.68 -2.06
CA ARG A 515 3.03 16.68 -3.14
C ARG A 515 4.30 16.53 -3.96
N ASP A 516 5.37 16.09 -3.32
CA ASP A 516 6.70 15.98 -3.90
C ASP A 516 7.02 14.52 -4.27
N SER A 517 7.80 14.36 -5.33
CA SER A 517 8.24 13.06 -5.86
C SER A 517 9.13 12.28 -4.88
N HIS A 518 9.92 12.97 -4.06
CA HIS A 518 10.88 12.35 -3.16
C HIS A 518 10.20 11.59 -2.02
N HIS A 519 9.22 12.23 -1.36
CA HIS A 519 8.38 11.56 -0.37
C HIS A 519 7.58 10.40 -0.97
N VAL A 520 6.99 10.59 -2.15
CA VAL A 520 6.27 9.51 -2.87
C VAL A 520 7.19 8.32 -3.12
N THR A 521 8.39 8.54 -3.65
CA THR A 521 9.37 7.48 -3.95
C THR A 521 9.88 6.82 -2.66
N THR A 522 10.08 7.58 -1.57
CA THR A 522 10.51 7.01 -0.29
C THR A 522 9.44 6.11 0.34
N TYR A 523 8.18 6.52 0.33
CA TYR A 523 7.08 5.70 0.85
C TYR A 523 6.68 4.55 -0.09
N GLN A 524 6.89 4.67 -1.40
CA GLN A 524 6.65 3.61 -2.37
C GLN A 524 7.82 2.63 -2.48
N GLU A 525 8.94 3.09 -3.05
CA GLU A 525 10.11 2.26 -3.33
C GLU A 525 10.97 2.05 -2.09
N GLY A 526 11.25 3.08 -1.29
CA GLY A 526 12.09 2.97 -0.09
C GLY A 526 11.56 1.97 0.95
N PHE A 527 10.25 2.00 1.23
CA PHE A 527 9.61 0.99 2.10
C PHE A 527 9.63 -0.41 1.48
N THR A 528 9.45 -0.51 0.16
CA THR A 528 9.46 -1.79 -0.55
C THR A 528 10.87 -2.40 -0.58
N ASP A 529 11.91 -1.59 -0.78
CA ASP A 529 13.31 -1.96 -0.63
C ASP A 529 13.65 -2.39 0.80
N LEU A 530 13.13 -1.70 1.81
CA LEU A 530 13.32 -2.10 3.20
C LEU A 530 12.77 -3.52 3.43
N PHE A 531 11.51 -3.76 3.04
CA PHE A 531 10.92 -5.10 3.19
C PHE A 531 11.58 -6.15 2.28
N THR A 532 12.10 -5.76 1.12
CA THR A 532 12.91 -6.59 0.21
C THR A 532 14.22 -6.99 0.86
N LEU A 533 14.95 -6.04 1.45
CA LEU A 533 16.19 -6.28 2.19
C LEU A 533 15.95 -7.20 3.39
N ARG A 534 14.90 -6.95 4.19
CA ARG A 534 14.52 -7.82 5.31
C ARG A 534 14.16 -9.24 4.85
N THR A 535 13.47 -9.38 3.70
CA THR A 535 13.17 -10.69 3.11
C THR A 535 14.45 -11.38 2.64
N TRP A 536 15.34 -10.67 1.94
CA TRP A 536 16.63 -11.20 1.51
C TRP A 536 17.51 -11.62 2.68
N GLN A 537 17.55 -10.84 3.77
CA GLN A 537 18.29 -11.16 5.01
C GLN A 537 17.79 -12.46 5.68
N SER A 538 16.53 -12.88 5.46
CA SER A 538 16.02 -14.18 5.94
C SER A 538 16.51 -15.38 5.11
N VAL A 539 17.11 -15.13 3.93
CA VAL A 539 17.53 -16.14 2.96
C VAL A 539 19.05 -16.14 2.75
N TYR A 540 19.69 -14.98 2.81
CA TYR A 540 21.10 -14.78 2.54
C TYR A 540 21.95 -14.58 3.82
N PRO A 541 23.16 -15.18 3.92
CA PRO A 541 23.73 -16.21 3.05
C PRO A 541 23.47 -17.65 3.51
N GLN A 542 22.99 -17.89 4.74
CA GLN A 542 23.01 -19.23 5.37
C GLN A 542 22.01 -20.19 4.72
N GLU A 543 20.77 -19.75 4.52
CA GLU A 543 19.70 -20.57 3.93
C GLU A 543 20.03 -20.94 2.47
N ILE A 544 20.59 -20.03 1.67
CA ILE A 544 21.09 -20.36 0.30
C ILE A 544 22.17 -21.45 0.32
N ARG A 545 23.07 -21.45 1.30
CA ARG A 545 24.12 -22.49 1.43
C ARG A 545 23.54 -23.83 1.88
N ALA A 546 22.63 -23.82 2.85
CA ALA A 546 22.05 -25.04 3.41
C ALA A 546 21.00 -25.68 2.48
N ASN A 547 20.14 -24.88 1.84
CA ASN A 547 18.95 -25.35 1.17
C ASN A 547 19.18 -25.61 -0.33
N GLN A 548 19.42 -26.88 -0.68
CA GLN A 548 19.55 -27.31 -2.07
C GLN A 548 18.26 -27.12 -2.87
N ALA A 549 17.08 -27.27 -2.26
CA ALA A 549 15.81 -27.10 -2.97
C ALA A 549 15.61 -25.65 -3.43
N LEU A 550 15.87 -24.67 -2.55
CA LEU A 550 15.91 -23.24 -2.92
C LEU A 550 16.88 -22.99 -4.09
N ARG A 551 18.11 -23.53 -4.02
CA ARG A 551 19.08 -23.39 -5.12
C ARG A 551 18.59 -24.00 -6.42
N THR A 552 17.98 -25.19 -6.38
CA THR A 552 17.36 -25.83 -7.55
C THR A 552 16.23 -24.98 -8.13
N THR A 553 15.36 -24.41 -7.30
CA THR A 553 14.25 -23.56 -7.75
C THR A 553 14.73 -22.26 -8.39
N VAL A 554 15.79 -21.63 -7.86
CA VAL A 554 16.28 -20.35 -8.41
C VAL A 554 17.25 -20.58 -9.58
N GLN A 555 18.27 -21.43 -9.42
CA GLN A 555 19.34 -21.64 -10.42
C GLN A 555 18.95 -22.61 -11.54
N GLY A 556 17.97 -23.49 -11.30
CA GLY A 556 17.56 -24.56 -12.19
C GLY A 556 18.10 -25.94 -11.77
N PRO A 557 17.46 -27.04 -12.24
CA PRO A 557 17.78 -28.40 -11.81
C PRO A 557 19.16 -28.91 -12.25
N ALA A 558 19.74 -28.30 -13.28
CA ALA A 558 21.08 -28.65 -13.77
C ALA A 558 22.22 -28.10 -12.88
N ASP A 559 21.92 -27.18 -11.94
CA ASP A 559 22.95 -26.37 -11.27
C ASP A 559 22.69 -26.22 -9.76
N THR A 560 22.98 -27.30 -9.03
CA THR A 560 22.73 -27.41 -7.58
C THR A 560 23.91 -26.97 -6.70
N ALA A 561 25.05 -26.62 -7.34
CA ALA A 561 26.26 -26.16 -6.68
C ALA A 561 26.02 -24.83 -5.94
N VAL A 562 26.80 -24.59 -4.88
CA VAL A 562 26.76 -23.34 -4.12
C VAL A 562 27.67 -22.32 -4.79
N ASP A 563 27.10 -21.48 -5.66
CA ASP A 563 27.79 -20.37 -6.30
C ASP A 563 27.40 -19.03 -5.66
N MET A 564 28.04 -18.70 -4.53
CA MET A 564 27.79 -17.43 -3.84
C MET A 564 28.24 -16.19 -4.64
N ALA A 565 29.08 -16.36 -5.67
CA ALA A 565 29.46 -15.25 -6.54
C ALA A 565 28.30 -14.90 -7.49
N ALA A 566 27.61 -15.90 -8.04
CA ALA A 566 26.39 -15.68 -8.82
C ALA A 566 25.22 -15.15 -7.98
N VAL A 567 25.09 -15.56 -6.71
CA VAL A 567 24.07 -15.01 -5.77
C VAL A 567 24.23 -13.48 -5.58
N GLY A 568 25.48 -13.01 -5.54
CA GLY A 568 25.84 -11.63 -5.24
C GLY A 568 25.69 -11.28 -3.75
N GLY A 569 25.62 -9.98 -3.47
CA GLY A 569 25.44 -9.43 -2.12
C GLY A 569 23.97 -9.14 -1.77
N ALA A 570 23.74 -7.99 -1.15
CA ALA A 570 22.40 -7.43 -0.95
C ALA A 570 21.66 -7.20 -2.30
N PRO A 571 20.34 -6.96 -2.28
CA PRO A 571 19.64 -6.43 -3.44
C PRO A 571 20.19 -5.05 -3.83
N SER A 572 20.12 -4.75 -5.13
CA SER A 572 20.11 -3.35 -5.55
C SER A 572 18.92 -2.65 -4.89
N HIS A 573 19.09 -1.39 -4.55
CA HIS A 573 18.11 -0.58 -3.84
C HIS A 573 18.26 0.87 -4.31
N TYR A 574 17.18 1.63 -4.17
CA TYR A 574 17.15 3.07 -4.37
C TYR A 574 17.79 3.80 -3.16
N PRO A 575 18.34 5.02 -3.34
CA PRO A 575 18.89 5.84 -2.25
C PRO A 575 17.98 5.95 -1.02
N GLU A 576 16.66 6.03 -1.28
CA GLU A 576 15.55 6.15 -0.34
C GLU A 576 15.45 5.00 0.68
N LEU A 577 16.11 3.85 0.45
CA LEU A 577 16.23 2.80 1.47
C LEU A 577 16.86 3.35 2.76
N THR A 578 17.81 4.29 2.67
CA THR A 578 18.45 4.90 3.84
C THR A 578 17.42 5.67 4.68
N GLU A 579 16.51 6.37 4.01
CA GLU A 579 15.44 7.14 4.63
C GLU A 579 14.35 6.23 5.18
N ALA A 580 13.97 5.17 4.46
CA ALA A 580 13.05 4.15 4.96
C ALA A 580 13.59 3.44 6.22
N ILE A 581 14.89 3.16 6.31
CA ILE A 581 15.53 2.65 7.53
C ILE A 581 15.48 3.68 8.66
N ALA A 582 15.70 4.97 8.37
CA ALA A 582 15.57 6.04 9.36
C ALA A 582 14.11 6.17 9.86
N LEU A 583 13.12 6.05 8.99
CA LEU A 583 11.70 5.99 9.34
C LEU A 583 11.34 4.70 10.11
N GLU A 584 12.00 3.56 9.87
CA GLU A 584 11.86 2.34 10.68
C GLU A 584 12.35 2.55 12.11
N ASN A 585 13.50 3.20 12.27
CA ASN A 585 14.05 3.54 13.58
C ASN A 585 13.18 4.59 14.30
N TYR A 586 12.54 5.49 13.55
CA TYR A 586 11.72 6.58 14.08
C TYR A 586 10.32 6.14 14.51
N PHE A 587 9.59 5.42 13.65
CA PHE A 587 8.23 4.95 13.93
C PHE A 587 8.17 3.56 14.56
N GLY A 588 9.22 2.75 14.40
CA GLY A 588 9.25 1.34 14.76
C GLY A 588 8.72 0.43 13.64
N ALA A 589 9.41 -0.71 13.44
CA ALA A 589 9.08 -1.69 12.40
C ALA A 589 7.63 -2.22 12.44
N ALA A 590 7.02 -2.29 13.63
CA ALA A 590 5.61 -2.71 13.77
C ALA A 590 4.64 -1.70 13.14
N ASN A 591 4.93 -0.40 13.26
CA ASN A 591 4.13 0.68 12.72
C ASN A 591 4.30 0.79 11.20
N MET A 592 5.52 0.68 10.66
CA MET A 592 5.70 0.60 9.20
C MET A 592 4.93 -0.57 8.59
N LYS A 593 4.96 -1.76 9.21
CA LYS A 593 4.18 -2.93 8.76
C LYS A 593 2.67 -2.69 8.87
N ALA A 594 2.22 -1.97 9.91
CA ALA A 594 0.82 -1.57 10.06
C ALA A 594 0.35 -0.65 8.92
N ALA A 595 1.14 0.37 8.60
CA ALA A 595 0.85 1.29 7.52
C ALA A 595 0.88 0.57 6.16
N TYR A 596 1.98 -0.12 5.82
CA TYR A 596 2.19 -0.71 4.51
C TYR A 596 1.22 -1.86 4.21
N PHE A 597 1.14 -2.88 5.07
CA PHE A 597 0.35 -4.09 4.80
C PHE A 597 -1.11 -4.00 5.24
N ARG A 598 -1.43 -3.19 6.27
CA ARG A 598 -2.81 -3.04 6.80
C ARG A 598 -3.46 -1.69 6.45
N GLY A 599 -2.73 -0.76 5.84
CA GLY A 599 -3.24 0.56 5.47
C GLY A 599 -3.42 1.52 6.64
N ASP A 600 -2.88 1.20 7.82
CA ASP A 600 -2.99 2.01 9.03
C ASP A 600 -1.99 3.18 9.01
N THR A 601 -2.20 4.14 8.12
CA THR A 601 -1.28 5.27 7.91
C THR A 601 -1.31 6.31 9.05
N ALA A 602 -2.20 6.15 10.03
CA ALA A 602 -2.23 6.96 11.24
C ALA A 602 -0.93 6.84 12.06
N VAL A 603 -0.34 5.64 12.10
CA VAL A 603 0.90 5.36 12.84
C VAL A 603 2.13 6.09 12.28
N LEU A 604 2.09 6.51 11.01
CA LEU A 604 3.15 7.30 10.36
C LEU A 604 2.93 8.82 10.48
N GLY A 605 2.04 9.26 11.38
CA GLY A 605 1.69 10.69 11.53
C GLY A 605 0.38 11.10 10.84
N GLY A 606 -0.35 10.18 10.21
CA GLY A 606 -1.79 10.37 9.95
C GLY A 606 -2.16 11.54 9.05
N GLY A 607 -1.60 11.60 7.83
CA GLY A 607 -2.15 12.43 6.74
C GLY A 607 -1.95 13.94 6.89
N ARG A 608 -1.00 14.36 7.74
CA ARG A 608 -0.59 15.77 7.98
C ARG A 608 0.83 16.12 7.52
N LEU A 609 1.59 15.18 6.93
CA LEU A 609 2.79 15.53 6.15
C LEU A 609 2.45 16.65 5.16
N PRO A 610 3.36 17.61 4.90
CA PRO A 610 3.09 18.81 4.11
C PRO A 610 2.34 18.48 2.81
N ARG A 611 1.08 18.96 2.76
CA ARG A 611 0.06 18.48 1.81
C ARG A 611 -0.29 19.50 0.76
#